data_AF-A0AAP4EXD3-F1
#
_entry.id   AF-A0AAP4EXD3-F1
#
_cell.length_a   1.000
_cell.length_b   1.000
_cell.length_c   1.000
_cell.angle_alpha   90.00
_cell.angle_beta   90.00
_cell.angle_gamma   90.00
#
_symmetry.space_group_name_H-M   'P 1'
#
loop_
_entity.id
_entity.type
_entity.pdbx_description
1 polymer ?
#
loop_
_entity_poly.entity_id
_entity_poly.type
_entity_poly.pdbx_seq_one_letter_code
_entity_poly.pdbx_strand_id
1 'polypeptide(L)'
;MSINIAIDGPAGAGKSTIAKLVAKRLDYIYVDTGAMYRAMGLYFVRQGISSDDEASINEACEHADISIVYQGGEQQVLLNGENVTEHLRTEKAGNMASAVSGYGKVREKLVELQKKLAASENVVMDGRDIGTVVLPNADLKIYLTASVETRAKRRFLELTDKGIPCNIKEIEKDIEERDYRDMHRENSPLKQAEDAVFLDSSFMGIEEVADAIINRLKERTAGR
;
A
#
# COMPACT_ATOMS: atom_id res chain seq x y z
N MET A 1 -6.85 -14.29 -18.19
CA MET A 1 -6.32 -14.39 -16.82
C MET A 1 -5.65 -13.06 -16.52
N SER A 2 -5.97 -12.43 -15.39
CA SER A 2 -5.25 -11.25 -14.92
C SER A 2 -3.85 -11.63 -14.43
N ILE A 3 -2.90 -10.71 -14.59
CA ILE A 3 -1.55 -10.81 -14.04
C ILE A 3 -1.46 -9.90 -12.82
N ASN A 4 -1.01 -10.47 -11.70
CA ASN A 4 -0.98 -9.82 -10.41
C ASN A 4 0.46 -9.69 -9.90
N ILE A 5 0.88 -8.45 -9.61
CA ILE A 5 2.17 -8.15 -8.99
C ILE A 5 1.92 -7.59 -7.58
N ALA A 6 2.44 -8.27 -6.57
CA ALA A 6 2.43 -7.82 -5.18
C ALA A 6 3.77 -7.18 -4.81
N ILE A 7 3.75 -5.97 -4.25
CA ILE A 7 4.95 -5.28 -3.74
C ILE A 7 4.76 -4.96 -2.25
N ASP A 8 5.38 -5.77 -1.40
CA ASP A 8 5.40 -5.60 0.05
C ASP A 8 6.72 -5.01 0.52
N GLY A 9 6.74 -4.48 1.75
CA GLY A 9 7.96 -3.95 2.35
C GLY A 9 7.70 -2.80 3.32
N PRO A 10 8.74 -2.35 4.05
CA PRO A 10 8.61 -1.34 5.10
C PRO A 10 8.24 0.05 4.56
N ALA A 11 7.82 0.95 5.46
CA ALA A 11 7.53 2.33 5.10
C ALA A 11 8.79 3.03 4.57
N GLY A 12 8.64 3.92 3.58
CA GLY A 12 9.78 4.66 3.02
C GLY A 12 10.67 3.88 2.03
N ALA A 13 10.41 2.59 1.78
CA ALA A 13 11.16 1.79 0.82
C ALA A 13 10.96 2.18 -0.66
N GLY A 14 10.09 3.17 -0.96
CA GLY A 14 9.81 3.63 -2.33
C GLY A 14 8.74 2.83 -3.08
N LYS A 15 8.07 1.89 -2.42
CA LYS A 15 7.06 0.98 -3.01
C LYS A 15 6.06 1.68 -3.92
N SER A 16 5.34 2.69 -3.44
CA SER A 16 4.28 3.34 -4.22
C SER A 16 4.83 4.04 -5.47
N THR A 17 6.03 4.62 -5.39
CA THR A 17 6.71 5.20 -6.56
C THR A 17 7.07 4.14 -7.59
N ILE A 18 7.67 3.04 -7.14
CA ILE A 18 8.05 1.91 -7.99
C ILE A 18 6.82 1.22 -8.59
N ALA A 19 5.81 0.95 -7.78
CA ALA A 19 4.58 0.29 -8.18
C ALA A 19 3.83 1.09 -9.26
N LYS A 20 3.73 2.42 -9.11
CA LYS A 20 3.19 3.31 -10.14
C LYS A 20 3.98 3.27 -11.44
N LEU A 21 5.31 3.29 -11.35
CA LEU A 21 6.16 3.25 -12.53
C LEU A 21 6.06 1.90 -13.26
N VAL A 22 6.11 0.79 -12.53
CA VAL A 22 5.96 -0.56 -13.07
C VAL A 22 4.58 -0.72 -13.71
N ALA A 23 3.52 -0.30 -13.02
CA ALA A 23 2.16 -0.34 -13.56
C ALA A 23 2.04 0.45 -14.87
N LYS A 24 2.57 1.69 -14.89
CA LYS A 24 2.58 2.52 -16.11
C LYS A 24 3.35 1.87 -17.27
N ARG A 25 4.49 1.22 -17.00
CA ARG A 25 5.32 0.58 -18.03
C ARG A 25 4.69 -0.70 -18.59
N LEU A 26 3.89 -1.39 -17.79
CA LEU A 26 3.22 -2.64 -18.16
C LEU A 26 1.78 -2.42 -18.65
N ASP A 27 1.27 -1.18 -18.59
CA ASP A 27 -0.14 -0.85 -18.82
C ASP A 27 -1.09 -1.61 -17.86
N TYR A 28 -0.69 -1.69 -16.59
CA TYR A 28 -1.44 -2.33 -15.51
C TYR A 28 -2.09 -1.29 -14.59
N ILE A 29 -3.10 -1.70 -13.85
CA ILE A 29 -3.77 -0.89 -12.84
C ILE A 29 -2.92 -0.89 -11.56
N TYR A 30 -2.50 0.30 -11.10
CA TYR A 30 -1.86 0.43 -9.80
C TYR A 30 -2.91 0.55 -8.68
N VAL A 31 -2.74 -0.25 -7.63
CA VAL A 31 -3.62 -0.29 -6.46
C VAL A 31 -2.85 0.11 -5.20
N ASP A 32 -3.04 1.35 -4.76
CA ASP A 32 -2.60 1.86 -3.45
C ASP A 32 -3.53 1.32 -2.34
N THR A 33 -3.13 0.25 -1.69
CA THR A 33 -3.93 -0.31 -0.58
C THR A 33 -4.05 0.65 0.59
N GLY A 34 -3.02 1.47 0.84
CA GLY A 34 -3.06 2.50 1.88
C GLY A 34 -4.12 3.56 1.61
N ALA A 35 -4.38 3.90 0.35
CA ALA A 35 -5.48 4.78 -0.03
C ALA A 35 -6.85 4.16 0.28
N MET A 36 -7.00 2.84 0.09
CA MET A 36 -8.24 2.13 0.44
C MET A 36 -8.48 2.13 1.95
N TYR A 37 -7.45 1.89 2.77
CA TYR A 37 -7.56 2.04 4.22
C TYR A 37 -7.96 3.46 4.63
N ARG A 38 -7.41 4.50 3.97
CA ARG A 38 -7.78 5.90 4.21
C ARG A 38 -9.20 6.22 3.75
N ALA A 39 -9.69 5.61 2.68
CA ALA A 39 -11.08 5.75 2.24
C ALA A 39 -12.04 5.13 3.26
N MET A 40 -11.71 3.96 3.81
CA MET A 40 -12.46 3.34 4.91
C MET A 40 -12.43 4.20 6.17
N GLY A 41 -11.26 4.76 6.53
CA GLY A 41 -11.15 5.70 7.66
C GLY A 41 -12.01 6.95 7.46
N LEU A 42 -12.00 7.53 6.26
CA LEU A 42 -12.85 8.67 5.91
C LEU A 42 -14.34 8.33 6.00
N TYR A 43 -14.73 7.13 5.58
CA TYR A 43 -16.10 6.63 5.67
C TYR A 43 -16.60 6.60 7.12
N PHE A 44 -15.80 6.11 8.06
CA PHE A 44 -16.16 6.12 9.48
C PHE A 44 -16.19 7.53 10.07
N VAL A 45 -15.22 8.38 9.70
CA VAL A 45 -15.18 9.79 10.14
C VAL A 45 -16.44 10.54 9.70
N ARG A 46 -16.91 10.32 8.47
CA ARG A 46 -18.13 10.96 7.95
C ARG A 46 -19.40 10.51 8.67
N GLN A 47 -19.40 9.32 9.24
CA GLN A 47 -20.51 8.80 10.06
C GLN A 47 -20.41 9.18 11.54
N GLY A 48 -19.33 9.85 11.96
CA GLY A 48 -19.10 10.18 13.36
C GLY A 48 -18.81 8.95 14.24
N ILE A 49 -18.39 7.84 13.64
CA ILE A 49 -18.02 6.61 14.37
C ILE A 49 -16.66 6.83 15.03
N SER A 50 -16.58 6.53 16.32
CA SER A 50 -15.33 6.62 17.08
C SER A 50 -14.40 5.44 16.75
N SER A 51 -13.09 5.67 16.76
CA SER A 51 -12.11 4.64 16.39
C SER A 51 -12.02 3.48 17.38
N ASP A 52 -12.55 3.65 18.59
CA ASP A 52 -12.61 2.66 19.67
C ASP A 52 -13.96 1.92 19.73
N ASP A 53 -14.95 2.33 18.94
CA ASP A 53 -16.24 1.65 18.83
C ASP A 53 -16.19 0.54 17.76
N GLU A 54 -15.54 -0.57 18.15
CA GLU A 54 -15.37 -1.73 17.27
C GLU A 54 -16.71 -2.29 16.76
N ALA A 55 -17.78 -2.24 17.56
CA ALA A 55 -19.09 -2.74 17.16
C ALA A 55 -19.67 -1.92 16.00
N SER A 56 -19.70 -0.59 16.13
CA SER A 56 -20.18 0.30 15.07
C SER A 56 -19.29 0.25 13.82
N ILE A 57 -17.97 0.11 14.00
CA ILE A 57 -17.03 -0.07 12.88
C ILE A 57 -17.34 -1.36 12.11
N ASN A 58 -17.53 -2.45 12.85
CA ASN A 58 -17.80 -3.77 12.29
C ASN A 58 -19.10 -3.80 11.48
N GLU A 59 -20.16 -3.13 11.96
CA GLU A 59 -21.41 -3.00 11.23
C GLU A 59 -21.24 -2.08 10.00
N ALA A 60 -20.70 -0.88 10.19
CA ALA A 60 -20.62 0.12 9.14
C ALA A 60 -19.73 -0.34 7.97
N CYS A 61 -18.64 -1.06 8.24
CA CYS A 61 -17.66 -1.45 7.22
C CYS A 61 -18.27 -2.34 6.12
N GLU A 62 -19.30 -3.13 6.43
CA GLU A 62 -19.97 -4.00 5.47
C GLU A 62 -20.63 -3.21 4.32
N HIS A 63 -21.06 -1.98 4.62
CA HIS A 63 -21.75 -1.07 3.70
C HIS A 63 -20.81 -0.13 2.92
N ALA A 64 -19.52 -0.12 3.23
CA ALA A 64 -18.54 0.65 2.47
C ALA A 64 -18.18 -0.05 1.16
N ASP A 65 -18.35 0.63 0.04
CA ASP A 65 -17.82 0.23 -1.26
C ASP A 65 -16.67 1.16 -1.65
N ILE A 66 -15.50 0.59 -1.88
CA ILE A 66 -14.30 1.34 -2.27
C ILE A 66 -13.82 0.77 -3.60
N SER A 67 -13.79 1.61 -4.62
CA SER A 67 -13.28 1.26 -5.94
C SER A 67 -12.20 2.24 -6.37
N ILE A 68 -11.36 1.78 -7.29
CA ILE A 68 -10.30 2.57 -7.90
C ILE A 68 -10.60 2.67 -9.38
N VAL A 69 -10.62 3.90 -9.90
CA VAL A 69 -10.82 4.18 -11.31
C VAL A 69 -9.69 5.05 -11.84
N TYR A 70 -9.37 4.91 -13.11
CA TYR A 70 -8.41 5.78 -13.78
C TYR A 70 -9.17 6.79 -14.64
N GLN A 71 -9.00 8.08 -14.34
CA GLN A 71 -9.58 9.17 -15.12
C GLN A 71 -8.51 10.21 -15.41
N GLY A 72 -8.36 10.61 -16.68
CA GLY A 72 -7.37 11.63 -17.07
C GLY A 72 -5.90 11.21 -16.85
N GLY A 73 -5.61 9.91 -16.77
CA GLY A 73 -4.27 9.39 -16.46
C GLY A 73 -3.93 9.41 -14.96
N GLU A 74 -4.87 9.80 -14.11
CA GLU A 74 -4.72 9.79 -12.65
C GLU A 74 -5.62 8.74 -12.02
N GLN A 75 -5.11 8.15 -10.94
CA GLN A 75 -5.86 7.22 -10.11
C GLN A 75 -6.81 8.01 -9.20
N GLN A 76 -8.09 7.66 -9.24
CA GLN A 76 -9.12 8.19 -8.36
C GLN A 76 -9.68 7.07 -7.48
N VAL A 77 -9.96 7.40 -6.22
CA VAL A 77 -10.61 6.51 -5.27
C VAL A 77 -12.06 6.95 -5.09
N LEU A 78 -12.98 6.03 -5.36
CA LEU A 78 -14.40 6.23 -5.13
C LEU A 78 -14.80 5.55 -3.83
N LEU A 79 -15.54 6.27 -2.98
CA LEU A 79 -16.20 5.75 -1.79
C LEU A 79 -17.70 5.87 -2.00
N ASN A 80 -18.41 4.74 -2.06
CA ASN A 80 -19.85 4.68 -2.35
C ASN A 80 -20.23 5.47 -3.62
N GLY A 81 -19.36 5.42 -4.64
CA GLY A 81 -19.53 6.13 -5.91
C GLY A 81 -19.06 7.60 -5.93
N GLU A 82 -18.72 8.19 -4.78
CA GLU A 82 -18.19 9.56 -4.70
C GLU A 82 -16.65 9.56 -4.80
N ASN A 83 -16.09 10.42 -5.63
CA ASN A 83 -14.63 10.61 -5.68
C ASN A 83 -14.14 11.30 -4.40
N VAL A 84 -13.36 10.58 -3.60
CA VAL A 84 -12.83 11.05 -2.31
C VAL A 84 -11.31 11.26 -2.32
N THR A 85 -10.67 11.18 -3.49
CA THR A 85 -9.21 11.16 -3.64
C THR A 85 -8.51 12.30 -2.89
N GLU A 86 -9.04 13.52 -2.99
CA GLU A 86 -8.48 14.70 -2.33
C GLU A 86 -8.63 14.66 -0.81
N HIS A 87 -9.68 14.01 -0.30
CA HIS A 87 -9.97 13.90 1.13
C HIS A 87 -9.13 12.83 1.84
N LEU A 88 -8.53 11.89 1.09
CA LEU A 88 -7.74 10.79 1.65
C LEU A 88 -6.47 11.25 2.36
N ARG A 89 -5.95 12.44 2.04
CA ARG A 89 -4.71 12.97 2.64
C ARG A 89 -4.95 13.78 3.91
N THR A 90 -6.20 13.89 4.36
CA THR A 90 -6.52 14.58 5.61
C THR A 90 -5.97 13.80 6.81
N GLU A 91 -5.52 14.52 7.85
CA GLU A 91 -5.03 13.88 9.08
C GLU A 91 -6.10 13.00 9.73
N LYS A 92 -7.37 13.43 9.70
CA LYS A 92 -8.50 12.64 10.22
C LYS A 92 -8.64 11.29 9.52
N ALA A 93 -8.58 11.25 8.19
CA ALA A 93 -8.65 10.00 7.43
C ALA A 93 -7.43 9.11 7.71
N GLY A 94 -6.23 9.69 7.78
CA GLY A 94 -5.00 8.98 8.09
C GLY A 94 -5.00 8.36 9.50
N ASN A 95 -5.39 9.14 10.51
CA ASN A 95 -5.45 8.70 11.91
C ASN A 95 -6.51 7.61 12.09
N MET A 96 -7.70 7.81 11.53
CA MET A 96 -8.77 6.80 11.58
C MET A 96 -8.33 5.51 10.90
N ALA A 97 -7.75 5.59 9.70
CA ALA A 97 -7.23 4.42 8.99
C ALA A 97 -6.19 3.65 9.81
N SER A 98 -5.26 4.36 10.45
CA SER A 98 -4.26 3.74 11.32
C SER A 98 -4.92 3.01 12.49
N ALA A 99 -5.89 3.64 13.16
CA ALA A 99 -6.56 3.08 14.33
C ALA A 99 -7.38 1.83 13.97
N VAL A 100 -8.14 1.88 12.87
CA VAL A 100 -9.07 0.80 12.49
C VAL A 100 -8.42 -0.32 11.67
N SER A 101 -7.19 -0.13 11.17
CA SER A 101 -6.50 -1.12 10.32
C SER A 101 -6.23 -2.46 11.00
N GLY A 102 -6.22 -2.47 12.34
CA GLY A 102 -6.06 -3.67 13.16
C GLY A 102 -7.33 -4.52 13.32
N TYR A 103 -8.51 -3.95 13.03
CA TYR A 103 -9.78 -4.66 13.21
C TYR A 103 -10.01 -5.71 12.13
N GLY A 104 -10.35 -6.92 12.57
CA GLY A 104 -10.46 -8.11 11.71
C GLY A 104 -11.45 -7.92 10.56
N LYS A 105 -12.68 -7.48 10.86
CA LYS A 105 -13.73 -7.27 9.83
C LYS A 105 -13.38 -6.17 8.83
N VAL A 106 -12.79 -5.06 9.29
CA VAL A 106 -12.31 -3.99 8.40
C VAL A 106 -11.30 -4.55 7.40
N ARG A 107 -10.38 -5.38 7.90
CA ARG A 107 -9.36 -6.01 7.08
C ARG A 107 -9.96 -7.04 6.13
N GLU A 108 -10.87 -7.89 6.58
CA GLU A 108 -11.58 -8.85 5.72
C GLU A 108 -12.29 -8.14 4.57
N LYS A 109 -13.01 -7.04 4.86
CA LYS A 109 -13.69 -6.24 3.85
C LYS A 109 -12.73 -5.62 2.84
N LEU A 110 -11.62 -5.05 3.30
CA LEU A 110 -10.63 -4.44 2.40
C LEU A 110 -9.92 -5.49 1.54
N VAL A 111 -9.60 -6.67 2.10
CA VAL A 111 -9.04 -7.81 1.35
C VAL A 111 -10.03 -8.30 0.28
N GLU A 112 -11.32 -8.38 0.60
CA GLU A 112 -12.37 -8.73 -0.37
C GLU A 112 -12.36 -7.75 -1.56
N LEU A 113 -12.37 -6.45 -1.29
CA LEU A 113 -12.36 -5.41 -2.33
C LEU A 113 -11.09 -5.45 -3.17
N GLN A 114 -9.93 -5.64 -2.55
CA GLN A 114 -8.64 -5.76 -3.24
C GLN A 114 -8.59 -6.99 -4.16
N LYS A 115 -9.08 -8.14 -3.69
CA LYS A 115 -9.15 -9.37 -4.50
C LYS A 115 -10.10 -9.20 -5.69
N LYS A 116 -11.24 -8.53 -5.49
CA LYS A 116 -12.20 -8.23 -6.56
C LYS A 116 -11.56 -7.39 -7.67
N LEU A 117 -10.78 -6.37 -7.32
CA LEU A 117 -10.02 -5.57 -8.28
C LEU A 117 -9.01 -6.44 -9.06
N ALA A 118 -8.20 -7.23 -8.36
CA ALA A 118 -7.19 -8.10 -8.97
C ALA A 118 -7.76 -9.25 -9.84
N ALA A 119 -9.03 -9.60 -9.68
CA ALA A 119 -9.68 -10.65 -10.47
C ALA A 119 -10.11 -10.18 -11.88
N SER A 120 -10.26 -8.87 -12.08
CA SER A 120 -10.79 -8.30 -13.33
C SER A 120 -9.72 -7.66 -14.22
N GLU A 121 -8.62 -7.18 -13.62
CA GLU A 121 -7.60 -6.39 -14.30
C GLU A 121 -6.19 -6.90 -13.99
N ASN A 122 -5.23 -6.61 -14.86
CA ASN A 122 -3.82 -6.77 -14.50
C ASN A 122 -3.44 -5.69 -13.48
N VAL A 123 -2.92 -6.08 -12.31
CA VAL A 123 -2.66 -5.13 -11.22
C VAL A 123 -1.23 -5.17 -10.71
N VAL A 124 -0.76 -3.99 -10.28
CA VAL A 124 0.39 -3.83 -9.39
C VAL A 124 -0.11 -3.27 -8.07
N MET A 125 -0.05 -4.06 -7.01
CA MET A 125 -0.61 -3.71 -5.70
C MET A 125 0.51 -3.59 -4.68
N ASP A 126 0.61 -2.43 -4.02
CA ASP A 126 1.62 -2.21 -2.97
C ASP A 126 1.01 -2.13 -1.56
N GLY A 127 1.71 -2.69 -0.59
CA GLY A 127 1.21 -2.79 0.79
C GLY A 127 2.21 -3.36 1.80
N ARG A 128 1.71 -4.18 2.73
CA ARG A 128 2.51 -4.84 3.79
C ARG A 128 2.35 -6.36 3.81
N ASP A 129 1.19 -6.83 3.37
CA ASP A 129 0.73 -8.21 3.42
C ASP A 129 0.02 -8.61 2.12
N ILE A 130 0.38 -7.98 1.00
CA ILE A 130 -0.23 -8.25 -0.31
C ILE A 130 0.11 -9.67 -0.75
N GLY A 131 1.39 -10.02 -0.83
CA GLY A 131 1.84 -11.33 -1.30
C GLY A 131 1.62 -12.46 -0.29
N THR A 132 1.37 -12.14 0.99
CA THR A 132 1.13 -13.14 2.04
C THR A 132 -0.35 -13.39 2.32
N VAL A 133 -1.23 -12.38 2.17
CA VAL A 133 -2.64 -12.50 2.56
C VAL A 133 -3.61 -12.09 1.45
N VAL A 134 -3.37 -10.96 0.78
CA VAL A 134 -4.32 -10.42 -0.21
C VAL A 134 -4.27 -11.25 -1.50
N LEU A 135 -3.08 -11.40 -2.07
CA LEU A 135 -2.77 -12.08 -3.31
C LEU A 135 -1.71 -13.16 -3.07
N PRO A 136 -2.01 -14.21 -2.26
CA PRO A 136 -1.07 -15.30 -1.98
C PRO A 136 -0.70 -16.11 -3.23
N ASN A 137 -1.45 -15.94 -4.33
CA ASN A 137 -1.19 -16.57 -5.61
C ASN A 137 -0.81 -15.55 -6.70
N ALA A 138 -0.30 -14.37 -6.31
CA ALA A 138 0.21 -13.38 -7.27
C ALA A 138 1.32 -13.99 -8.15
N ASP A 139 1.35 -13.63 -9.44
CA ASP A 139 2.31 -14.14 -10.41
C ASP A 139 3.74 -13.70 -10.10
N LEU A 140 3.88 -12.50 -9.52
CA LEU A 140 5.12 -11.99 -8.97
C LEU A 140 4.88 -11.36 -7.61
N LYS A 141 5.69 -11.73 -6.63
CA LYS A 141 5.74 -11.10 -5.31
C LYS A 141 7.13 -10.52 -5.10
N ILE A 142 7.19 -9.24 -4.73
CA ILE A 142 8.41 -8.51 -4.43
C ILE A 142 8.35 -8.07 -2.98
N TYR A 143 9.41 -8.35 -2.23
CA TYR A 143 9.65 -7.72 -0.95
C TYR A 143 10.70 -6.61 -1.15
N LEU A 144 10.22 -5.38 -1.33
CA LEU A 144 11.06 -4.21 -1.61
C LEU A 144 11.49 -3.55 -0.29
N THR A 145 12.79 -3.48 -0.07
CA THR A 145 13.37 -2.85 1.12
C THR A 145 14.43 -1.81 0.78
N ALA A 146 14.89 -1.12 1.81
CA ALA A 146 16.09 -0.30 1.82
C ALA A 146 16.54 -0.13 3.30
N SER A 147 17.81 0.19 3.52
CA SER A 147 18.32 0.45 4.87
C SER A 147 17.51 1.56 5.57
N VAL A 148 17.44 1.53 6.91
CA VAL A 148 16.78 2.58 7.69
C VAL A 148 17.38 3.94 7.34
N GLU A 149 18.71 4.04 7.26
CA GLU A 149 19.39 5.31 6.94
C GLU A 149 19.00 5.82 5.55
N THR A 150 18.91 4.92 4.57
CA THR A 150 18.51 5.28 3.20
C THR A 150 17.08 5.82 3.17
N ARG A 151 16.16 5.15 3.87
CA ARG A 151 14.74 5.56 3.92
C ARG A 151 14.58 6.88 4.67
N ALA A 152 15.31 7.06 5.77
CA ALA A 152 15.32 8.31 6.51
C ALA A 152 15.90 9.46 5.70
N LYS A 153 17.01 9.24 4.98
CA LYS A 153 17.58 10.23 4.06
C LYS A 153 16.61 10.64 2.95
N ARG A 154 15.93 9.67 2.32
CA ARG A 154 14.88 9.95 1.31
C ARG A 154 13.76 10.82 1.89
N ARG A 155 13.28 10.49 3.10
CA ARG A 155 12.24 11.24 3.79
C ARG A 155 12.69 12.64 4.22
N PHE A 156 13.92 12.76 4.70
CA PHE A 156 14.53 14.05 5.07
C PHE A 156 14.60 14.99 3.87
N LEU A 157 15.05 14.50 2.71
CA LEU A 157 15.06 15.28 1.47
C LEU A 157 13.64 15.69 1.06
N GLU A 158 12.66 14.78 1.10
CA GLU A 158 11.26 15.10 0.77
C GLU A 158 10.67 16.20 1.65
N LEU A 159 10.97 16.20 2.96
CA LEU A 159 10.49 17.23 3.89
C LEU A 159 11.24 18.56 3.70
N THR A 160 12.54 18.50 3.45
CA THR A 160 13.37 19.67 3.17
C THR A 160 12.92 20.38 1.90
N ASP A 161 12.61 19.64 0.84
CA ASP A 161 12.09 20.18 -0.43
C ASP A 161 10.73 20.88 -0.27
N LYS A 162 9.95 20.50 0.75
CA LYS A 162 8.68 21.15 1.11
C LYS A 162 8.86 22.33 2.08
N GLY A 163 10.09 22.66 2.45
CA GLY A 163 10.38 23.69 3.44
C GLY A 163 9.94 23.33 4.86
N ILE A 164 9.75 22.04 5.15
CA ILE A 164 9.33 21.55 6.46
C ILE A 164 10.60 21.27 7.28
N PRO A 165 10.84 21.98 8.40
CA PRO A 165 11.96 21.69 9.30
C PRO A 165 11.85 20.26 9.82
N CYS A 166 12.92 19.49 9.72
CA CYS A 166 12.95 18.11 10.19
C CYS A 166 14.35 17.69 10.66
N ASN A 167 14.42 16.65 11.49
CA ASN A 167 15.66 16.10 12.02
C ASN A 167 15.82 14.66 11.53
N ILE A 168 16.95 14.37 10.88
CA ILE A 168 17.21 13.03 10.33
C ILE A 168 17.19 11.92 11.39
N LYS A 169 17.68 12.19 12.62
CA LYS A 169 17.69 11.19 13.70
C LYS A 169 16.29 10.89 14.24
N GLU A 170 15.43 11.90 14.30
CA GLU A 170 14.02 11.71 14.68
C GLU A 170 13.30 10.90 13.60
N ILE A 171 13.56 11.21 12.32
CA ILE A 171 13.02 10.44 11.19
C ILE A 171 13.48 8.98 11.23
N GLU A 172 14.77 8.72 11.48
CA GLU A 172 15.30 7.35 11.61
C GLU A 172 14.58 6.59 12.71
N LYS A 173 14.47 7.19 13.90
CA LYS A 173 13.76 6.59 15.04
C LYS A 173 12.29 6.30 14.73
N ASP A 174 11.57 7.25 14.13
CA ASP A 174 10.17 7.09 13.74
C ASP A 174 9.99 5.94 12.73
N ILE A 175 10.95 5.78 11.81
CA ILE A 175 10.95 4.70 10.84
C ILE A 175 11.18 3.35 11.52
N GLU A 176 12.15 3.26 12.44
CA GLU A 176 12.43 2.02 13.20
C GLU A 176 11.22 1.60 14.05
N GLU A 177 10.62 2.52 14.79
CA GLU A 177 9.42 2.26 15.60
C GLU A 177 8.24 1.81 14.74
N ARG A 178 8.10 2.40 13.54
CA ARG A 178 7.07 2.00 12.60
C ARG A 178 7.31 0.62 12.02
N ASP A 179 8.54 0.30 11.62
CA ASP A 179 8.88 -1.01 11.09
C ASP A 179 8.68 -2.09 12.15
N TYR A 180 9.08 -1.81 13.40
CA TYR A 180 8.86 -2.73 14.52
C TYR A 180 7.36 -3.03 14.68
N ARG A 181 6.50 -2.00 14.69
CA ARG A 181 5.04 -2.19 14.76
C ARG A 181 4.48 -2.95 13.56
N ASP A 182 4.89 -2.60 12.34
CA ASP A 182 4.42 -3.27 11.12
C ASP A 182 4.82 -4.76 11.12
N MET A 183 6.01 -5.11 11.63
CA MET A 183 6.52 -6.48 11.68
C MET A 183 5.99 -7.32 12.86
N HIS A 184 5.62 -6.69 13.98
CA HIS A 184 5.19 -7.39 15.21
C HIS A 184 3.68 -7.31 15.48
N ARG A 185 2.89 -6.71 14.57
CA ARG A 185 1.43 -6.73 14.71
C ARG A 185 0.91 -8.17 14.68
N GLU A 186 -0.06 -8.45 15.55
CA GLU A 186 -0.70 -9.78 15.67
C GLU A 186 -1.39 -10.18 14.34
N ASN A 187 -2.10 -9.23 13.74
CA ASN A 187 -2.83 -9.45 12.50
C ASN A 187 -1.99 -9.05 11.29
N SER A 188 -1.58 -10.07 10.52
CA SER A 188 -0.90 -9.95 9.22
C SER A 188 0.39 -9.14 9.25
N PRO A 189 1.37 -9.53 10.07
CA PRO A 189 2.63 -8.83 10.18
C PRO A 189 3.31 -8.64 8.81
N LEU A 190 4.02 -7.52 8.66
CA LEU A 190 4.92 -7.32 7.53
C LEU A 190 5.96 -8.43 7.55
N LYS A 191 5.82 -9.36 6.60
CA LYS A 191 6.72 -10.49 6.41
C LYS A 191 6.88 -10.75 4.92
N GLN A 192 8.09 -11.10 4.52
CA GLN A 192 8.35 -11.60 3.17
C GLN A 192 7.61 -12.93 2.96
N ALA A 193 6.81 -13.03 1.90
CA ALA A 193 6.24 -14.31 1.47
C ALA A 193 7.37 -15.26 1.01
N GLU A 194 7.21 -16.57 1.24
CA GLU A 194 8.28 -17.56 0.98
C GLU A 194 8.76 -17.56 -0.48
N ASP A 195 7.88 -17.28 -1.43
CA ASP A 195 8.13 -17.22 -2.86
C ASP A 195 8.40 -15.80 -3.40
N ALA A 196 8.44 -14.80 -2.52
CA ALA A 196 8.71 -13.41 -2.88
C ALA A 196 10.20 -13.18 -3.15
N VAL A 197 10.48 -12.41 -4.20
CA VAL A 197 11.82 -11.94 -4.52
C VAL A 197 12.20 -10.82 -3.57
N PHE A 198 13.29 -11.00 -2.82
CA PHE A 198 13.87 -9.94 -2.02
C PHE A 198 14.58 -8.91 -2.92
N LEU A 199 14.24 -7.64 -2.79
CA LEU A 199 14.83 -6.55 -3.59
C LEU A 199 15.25 -5.40 -2.67
N ASP A 200 16.56 -5.23 -2.48
CA ASP A 200 17.13 -4.11 -1.73
C ASP A 200 17.43 -2.93 -2.66
N SER A 201 16.70 -1.83 -2.45
CA SER A 201 16.81 -0.60 -3.25
C SER A 201 17.75 0.45 -2.64
N SER A 202 18.55 0.10 -1.63
CA SER A 202 19.40 1.06 -0.91
C SER A 202 20.35 1.84 -1.84
N PHE A 203 20.86 1.17 -2.87
CA PHE A 203 21.83 1.74 -3.81
C PHE A 203 21.34 1.73 -5.27
N MET A 204 20.03 1.61 -5.47
CA MET A 204 19.41 1.57 -6.80
C MET A 204 18.61 2.84 -7.07
N GLY A 205 18.69 3.31 -8.32
CA GLY A 205 17.78 4.31 -8.86
C GLY A 205 16.37 3.76 -9.06
N ILE A 206 15.39 4.66 -9.12
CA ILE A 206 13.96 4.31 -9.35
C ILE A 206 13.81 3.44 -10.60
N GLU A 207 14.52 3.77 -11.67
CA GLU A 207 14.45 3.07 -12.95
C GLU A 207 15.04 1.66 -12.88
N GLU A 208 16.19 1.51 -12.22
CA GLU A 208 16.85 0.22 -12.04
C GLU A 208 15.97 -0.75 -11.24
N VAL A 209 15.28 -0.25 -10.21
CA VAL A 209 14.35 -1.06 -9.41
C VAL A 209 13.15 -1.48 -10.26
N ALA A 210 12.57 -0.57 -11.05
CA ALA A 210 11.45 -0.91 -11.93
C ALA A 210 11.84 -1.93 -13.00
N ASP A 211 13.02 -1.79 -13.62
CA ASP A 211 13.55 -2.73 -14.61
C ASP A 211 13.79 -4.11 -13.99
N ALA A 212 14.34 -4.16 -12.77
CA ALA A 212 14.51 -5.42 -12.05
C ALA A 212 13.17 -6.14 -11.85
N ILE A 213 12.12 -5.44 -11.41
CA ILE A 213 10.79 -6.03 -11.21
C ILE A 213 10.19 -6.53 -12.54
N ILE A 214 10.26 -5.72 -13.59
CA ILE A 214 9.71 -6.06 -14.92
C ILE A 214 10.44 -7.27 -15.51
N ASN A 215 11.76 -7.35 -15.38
CA ASN A 215 12.54 -8.49 -15.86
C ASN A 215 12.18 -9.76 -15.09
N ARG A 216 12.01 -9.69 -13.76
CA ARG A 216 11.54 -10.83 -12.96
C ARG A 216 10.14 -11.30 -13.35
N LEU A 217 9.24 -10.38 -13.70
CA LEU A 217 7.92 -10.74 -14.22
C LEU A 217 8.06 -11.54 -15.52
N LYS A 218 8.83 -11.00 -16.49
CA LYS A 218 9.05 -11.64 -17.78
C LYS A 218 9.63 -13.04 -17.64
N GLU A 219 10.61 -13.24 -16.76
CA GLU A 219 11.18 -14.56 -16.45
C GLU A 219 10.13 -15.55 -15.95
N ARG A 220 9.21 -15.11 -15.08
CA ARG A 220 8.15 -15.96 -14.51
C ARG A 220 6.99 -16.23 -15.46
N THR A 221 6.72 -15.30 -16.37
CA THR A 221 5.64 -15.44 -17.35
C THR A 221 6.11 -16.00 -18.70
N ALA A 222 7.42 -16.17 -18.90
CA ALA A 222 7.98 -16.78 -20.10
C ALA A 222 7.51 -18.24 -20.22
N GLY A 223 6.52 -18.48 -21.08
CA GLY A 223 5.92 -19.81 -21.30
C GLY A 223 4.44 -19.91 -20.94
N ARG A 224 3.82 -18.82 -20.48
CA ARG A 224 2.35 -18.67 -20.50
C ARG A 224 1.85 -18.17 -21.85
#